data_AF-A0AAV1BAM8-F1
#
_entry.id   AF-A0AAV1BAM8-F1
#
_cell.length_a   1.000
_cell.length_b   1.000
_cell.length_c   1.000
_cell.angle_alpha   90.00
_cell.angle_beta   90.00
_cell.angle_gamma   90.00
#
_symmetry.space_group_name_H-M   'P 1'
#
loop_
_entity.id
_entity.type
_entity.pdbx_description
1 polymer ?
#
loop_
_entity_poly.entity_id
_entity_poly.type
_entity_poly.pdbx_seq_one_letter_code
_entity_poly.pdbx_strand_id
1 'polypeptide(L)'
;MSSCVTILRTSLIFQLRTSLIFQPVLFVSPERFLNKEFLSAISAGSAVSLVVIDEAHCISEWSHNFRPSFMRLRASLLHRSLNVGFVLAMTATATTTTLDAIMSALDIPFTNLIQNAHLRDNLRLSASLIKNRMKDLLVLIKSPPFADVKGIIVYCKFQSETDQISRYLNDNNISAKSYHSGIFAKERGNVQELFASNKIRVVVATVAFGMGLDKRDVGAVIHYSLPGSLEEYVQNIHDLIGICWSHRTQHCYVASSTAFCRISA
;
A
#
# COMPACT_ATOMS: atom_id res chain seq x y z
N MET A 1 -4.40 -6.79 0.07
CA MET A 1 -4.57 -7.47 1.37
C MET A 1 -4.91 -6.40 2.40
N SER A 2 -5.93 -6.62 3.22
CA SER A 2 -6.29 -5.70 4.30
C SER A 2 -5.19 -5.71 5.37
N SER A 3 -4.86 -4.55 5.95
CA SER A 3 -3.90 -4.40 7.05
C SER A 3 -4.03 -5.56 8.05
N CYS A 4 -2.94 -6.31 8.24
CA CYS A 4 -2.99 -7.63 8.86
C CYS A 4 -2.04 -7.73 10.05
N VAL A 5 -2.53 -8.30 11.15
CA VAL A 5 -1.70 -8.83 12.22
C VAL A 5 -1.36 -10.26 11.84
N THR A 6 -0.07 -10.57 11.71
CA THR A 6 0.39 -11.93 11.43
C THR A 6 0.90 -12.54 12.73
N ILE A 7 0.30 -13.64 13.15
CA ILE A 7 0.65 -14.39 14.36
C ILE A 7 1.42 -15.63 13.93
N LEU A 8 2.65 -15.78 14.41
CA LEU A 8 3.51 -16.94 14.14
C LEU A 8 3.55 -17.84 15.37
N ARG A 9 3.27 -19.13 15.18
CA ARG A 9 3.47 -20.17 16.21
C ARG A 9 4.42 -21.24 15.71
N THR A 10 5.28 -21.73 16.61
CA THR A 10 6.09 -22.93 16.39
C THR A 10 5.24 -24.21 16.35
N SER A 11 4.03 -24.19 16.92
CA SER A 11 3.02 -25.27 16.80
C SER A 11 1.63 -24.70 17.08
N LEU A 12 0.73 -24.73 16.09
CA LEU A 12 -0.64 -24.22 16.18
C LEU A 12 -1.59 -25.38 15.90
N ILE A 13 -2.13 -25.99 16.96
CA ILE A 13 -3.31 -26.84 16.84
C ILE A 13 -4.53 -25.91 16.87
N PHE A 14 -5.20 -25.76 15.73
CA PHE A 14 -6.48 -25.08 15.65
C PHE A 14 -7.56 -26.13 15.37
N GLN A 15 -8.43 -26.41 16.33
CA GLN A 15 -9.54 -27.33 16.13
C GLN A 15 -10.72 -26.56 15.53
N LEU A 16 -10.73 -26.41 14.21
CA LEU A 16 -11.94 -26.00 13.50
C LEU A 16 -12.74 -27.26 13.13
N ARG A 17 -13.83 -27.45 13.88
CA ARG A 17 -14.95 -28.37 13.66
C ARG A 17 -14.68 -29.88 13.52
N THR A 18 -13.52 -30.38 13.08
CA THR A 18 -13.22 -31.84 13.08
C THR A 18 -11.80 -32.25 12.63
N SER A 19 -10.88 -31.33 12.29
CA SER A 19 -9.54 -31.70 11.76
C SER A 19 -8.39 -30.88 12.36
N LEU A 20 -7.29 -31.55 12.74
CA LEU A 20 -6.02 -30.93 13.15
C LEU A 20 -5.29 -30.37 11.93
N ILE A 21 -5.17 -29.06 11.83
CA ILE A 21 -4.36 -28.40 10.78
C ILE A 21 -3.22 -27.66 11.47
N PHE A 22 -1.98 -28.06 11.18
CA PHE A 22 -0.77 -27.32 11.56
C PHE A 22 -0.63 -26.10 10.63
N GLN A 23 -1.00 -24.92 11.12
CA GLN A 23 -0.68 -23.65 10.45
C GLN A 23 0.37 -22.90 11.26
N PRO A 24 1.63 -22.83 10.80
CA PRO A 24 2.67 -22.08 11.51
C PRO A 24 2.42 -20.57 11.52
N VAL A 25 1.56 -20.07 10.60
CA VAL A 25 1.25 -18.65 10.41
C VAL A 25 -0.26 -18.43 10.38
N LEU A 26 -0.74 -17.43 11.14
CA LEU A 26 -2.13 -17.00 11.17
C LEU A 26 -2.24 -15.52 10.83
N PHE A 27 -2.94 -15.20 9.74
CA PHE A 27 -3.27 -13.84 9.35
C PHE A 27 -4.63 -13.43 9.93
N VAL A 28 -4.68 -12.30 10.65
CA VAL A 28 -5.91 -11.79 11.27
C VAL A 28 -5.99 -10.27 11.15
N SER A 29 -7.19 -9.74 10.87
CA SER A 29 -7.40 -8.28 10.91
C SER A 29 -7.34 -7.78 12.36
N PRO A 30 -6.95 -6.52 12.62
CA PRO A 30 -6.92 -5.98 13.98
C PRO A 30 -8.30 -6.00 14.64
N GLU A 31 -9.40 -5.80 13.90
CA GLU A 31 -10.76 -5.87 14.44
C GLU A 31 -11.11 -7.28 14.95
N ARG A 32 -10.75 -8.31 14.17
CA ARG A 32 -10.96 -9.70 14.57
C ARG A 32 -10.03 -10.12 15.69
N PHE A 33 -8.79 -9.62 15.70
CA PHE A 33 -7.86 -9.86 16.79
C PHE A 33 -8.39 -9.33 18.13
N LEU A 34 -9.07 -8.18 18.13
CA LEU A 34 -9.62 -7.56 19.33
C LEU A 34 -10.91 -8.21 19.84
N ASN A 35 -11.44 -9.21 19.13
CA ASN A 35 -12.59 -9.97 19.58
C ASN A 35 -12.21 -10.88 20.77
N LYS A 36 -13.01 -10.86 21.84
CA LYS A 36 -12.69 -11.57 23.09
C LYS A 36 -12.67 -13.08 22.90
N GLU A 37 -13.65 -13.63 22.17
CA GLU A 37 -13.74 -15.06 21.91
C GLU A 37 -12.53 -15.55 21.10
N PHE A 38 -12.08 -14.75 20.13
CA PHE A 38 -10.87 -15.03 19.35
C PHE A 38 -9.60 -14.99 20.20
N LEU A 39 -9.43 -13.97 21.04
CA LEU A 39 -8.30 -13.91 21.97
C LEU A 39 -8.29 -15.11 22.90
N SER A 40 -9.41 -15.45 23.54
CA SER A 40 -9.50 -16.62 24.42
C SER A 40 -9.13 -17.93 23.72
N ALA A 41 -9.57 -18.12 22.47
CA ALA A 41 -9.21 -19.30 21.69
C ALA A 41 -7.71 -19.37 21.37
N ILE A 42 -7.06 -18.23 21.12
CA ILE A 42 -5.62 -18.17 20.91
C ILE A 42 -4.87 -18.37 22.24
N SER A 43 -5.26 -17.69 23.32
CA SER A 43 -4.62 -17.82 24.63
C SER A 43 -4.67 -19.24 25.19
N ALA A 44 -5.72 -20.01 24.87
CA ALA A 44 -5.87 -21.41 25.31
C ALA A 44 -4.93 -22.40 24.61
N GLY A 45 -4.27 -22.00 23.51
CA GLY A 45 -3.31 -22.83 22.79
C GLY A 45 -1.87 -22.67 23.27
N SER A 46 -0.93 -23.26 22.54
CA SER A 46 0.52 -23.09 22.78
C SER A 46 0.97 -21.63 22.64
N ALA A 47 2.07 -21.29 23.33
CA ALA A 47 2.64 -19.95 23.34
C ALA A 47 2.92 -19.41 21.92
N VAL A 48 2.59 -18.14 21.70
CA VAL A 48 2.89 -17.44 20.45
C VAL A 48 4.36 -17.03 20.47
N SER A 49 5.12 -17.45 19.45
CA SER A 49 6.56 -17.16 19.39
C SER A 49 6.84 -15.75 18.87
N LEU A 50 6.00 -15.24 17.96
CA LEU A 50 6.19 -13.94 17.33
C LEU A 50 4.83 -13.37 16.89
N VAL A 51 4.64 -12.07 17.15
CA VAL A 51 3.57 -11.27 16.56
C VAL A 51 4.18 -10.27 15.60
N VAL A 52 3.68 -10.22 14.38
CA VAL A 52 4.07 -9.24 13.37
C VAL A 52 2.90 -8.30 13.13
N ILE A 53 3.12 -7.01 13.32
CA ILE A 53 2.18 -5.95 12.99
C ILE A 53 2.63 -5.34 11.68
N ASP A 54 1.93 -5.70 10.61
CA ASP A 54 2.15 -5.10 9.29
C ASP A 54 1.39 -3.77 9.18
N GLU A 55 1.89 -2.85 8.37
CA GLU A 55 1.39 -1.47 8.26
C GLU A 55 1.29 -0.75 9.63
N ALA A 56 2.34 -0.90 10.46
CA ALA A 56 2.36 -0.41 11.84
C ALA A 56 2.12 1.11 11.95
N HIS A 57 2.32 1.88 10.88
CA HIS A 57 1.94 3.30 10.82
C HIS A 57 0.47 3.54 11.16
N CYS A 58 -0.42 2.57 10.97
CA CYS A 58 -1.84 2.67 11.31
C CYS A 58 -2.11 2.86 12.82
N ILE A 59 -1.12 2.58 13.69
CA ILE A 59 -1.21 2.76 15.15
C ILE A 59 -1.29 4.24 15.53
N SER A 60 -0.60 5.11 14.81
CA SER A 60 -0.48 6.53 15.13
C SER A 60 -1.67 7.33 14.58
N GLU A 61 -2.29 8.15 15.42
CA GLU A 61 -3.32 9.12 15.01
C GLU A 61 -2.79 10.17 14.03
N TRP A 62 -1.47 10.39 14.03
CA TRP A 62 -0.77 11.32 13.15
C TRP A 62 -0.42 10.72 11.79
N SER A 63 -0.79 9.46 11.57
CA SER A 63 -0.61 8.78 10.30
C SER A 63 -1.76 9.06 9.35
N HIS A 64 -1.43 9.19 8.06
CA HIS A 64 -2.38 9.37 6.97
C HIS A 64 -3.40 8.21 6.82
N ASN A 65 -3.13 7.04 7.41
CA ASN A 65 -3.98 5.86 7.36
C ASN A 65 -4.30 5.31 8.77
N PHE A 66 -4.49 6.22 9.74
CA PHE A 66 -4.85 5.84 11.11
C PHE A 66 -6.06 4.90 11.19
N ARG A 67 -5.96 3.86 12.02
CA ARG A 67 -7.06 2.93 12.30
C ARG A 67 -7.21 2.73 13.81
N PRO A 68 -8.38 3.04 14.40
CA PRO A 68 -8.62 2.84 15.84
C PRO A 68 -8.38 1.40 16.32
N SER A 69 -8.58 0.41 15.46
CA SER A 69 -8.30 -1.00 15.76
C SER A 69 -6.80 -1.27 15.96
N PHE A 70 -5.92 -0.61 15.20
CA PHE A 70 -4.46 -0.71 15.39
C PHE A 70 -4.00 -0.06 16.69
N MET A 71 -4.56 1.10 17.05
CA MET A 71 -4.20 1.82 18.29
C MET A 71 -4.38 0.96 19.56
N ARG A 72 -5.31 0.00 19.51
CA ARG A 72 -5.61 -0.91 20.61
C ARG A 72 -4.61 -2.07 20.73
N LEU A 73 -3.77 -2.32 19.72
CA LEU A 73 -2.77 -3.39 19.70
C LEU A 73 -1.51 -3.05 20.53
N ARG A 74 -1.68 -2.50 21.73
CA ARG A 74 -0.55 -2.12 22.59
C ARG A 74 0.22 -3.33 23.08
N ALA A 75 1.51 -3.15 23.37
CA ALA A 75 2.38 -4.20 23.93
C ALA A 75 1.73 -4.91 25.12
N SER A 76 1.16 -4.15 26.05
CA SER A 76 0.49 -4.69 27.24
C SER A 76 -0.65 -5.66 26.91
N LEU A 77 -1.42 -5.40 25.85
CA LEU A 77 -2.45 -6.32 25.38
C LEU A 77 -1.82 -7.57 24.77
N LEU A 78 -0.80 -7.42 23.93
CA LEU A 78 -0.13 -8.52 23.24
C LEU A 78 0.55 -9.46 24.23
N HIS A 79 1.33 -8.93 25.17
CA HIS A 79 1.99 -9.71 26.21
C HIS A 79 0.98 -10.41 27.12
N ARG A 80 -0.07 -9.71 27.58
CA ARG A 80 -1.08 -10.30 28.46
C ARG A 80 -1.94 -11.36 27.77
N SER A 81 -2.34 -11.13 26.53
CA SER A 81 -3.31 -12.00 25.84
C SER A 81 -2.63 -13.17 25.14
N LEU A 82 -1.39 -13.01 24.68
CA LEU A 82 -0.71 -14.03 23.87
C LEU A 82 0.50 -14.67 24.56
N ASN A 83 0.93 -14.12 25.71
CA ASN A 83 2.20 -14.48 26.36
C ASN A 83 3.37 -14.46 25.37
N VAL A 84 3.39 -13.46 24.48
CA VAL A 84 4.37 -13.34 23.40
C VAL A 84 5.64 -12.65 23.91
N GLY A 85 6.80 -13.19 23.54
CA GLY A 85 8.11 -12.60 23.87
C GLY A 85 8.60 -11.56 22.85
N PHE A 86 8.19 -11.69 21.58
CA PHE A 86 8.68 -10.84 20.48
C PHE A 86 7.54 -10.23 19.66
N VAL A 87 7.63 -8.92 19.42
CA VAL A 87 6.76 -8.17 18.52
C VAL A 87 7.63 -7.52 17.44
N LEU A 88 7.28 -7.77 16.18
CA LEU A 88 7.88 -7.13 15.02
C LEU A 88 6.88 -6.14 14.43
N ALA A 89 7.23 -4.87 14.35
CA ALA A 89 6.43 -3.85 13.67
C ALA A 89 7.08 -3.53 12.32
N MET A 90 6.31 -3.59 11.24
CA MET A 90 6.79 -3.30 9.89
C MET A 90 5.96 -2.17 9.27
N THR A 91 6.62 -1.24 8.61
CA THR A 91 5.96 -0.20 7.82
C THR A 91 6.92 0.30 6.75
N ALA A 92 6.39 0.61 5.56
CA ALA A 92 7.16 1.24 4.49
C ALA A 92 7.27 2.76 4.69
N THR A 93 6.24 3.38 5.26
CA THR A 93 6.12 4.84 5.41
C THR A 93 5.84 5.19 6.87
N ALA A 94 6.75 5.94 7.50
CA ALA A 94 6.54 6.50 8.84
C ALA A 94 7.37 7.77 9.02
N THR A 95 6.71 8.85 9.43
CA THR A 95 7.38 10.05 9.92
C THR A 95 8.03 9.76 11.28
N THR A 96 8.98 10.60 11.72
CA THR A 96 9.59 10.48 13.05
C THR A 96 8.54 10.44 14.16
N THR A 97 7.53 11.31 14.09
CA THR A 97 6.42 11.34 15.06
C THR A 97 5.59 10.05 15.05
N THR A 98 5.35 9.47 13.87
CA THR A 98 4.65 8.19 13.74
C THR A 98 5.47 7.04 14.29
N LEU A 99 6.78 7.04 14.03
CA LEU A 99 7.73 6.05 14.53
C LEU A 99 7.81 6.08 16.06
N ASP A 100 7.92 7.25 16.67
CA ASP A 100 7.90 7.41 18.13
C ASP A 100 6.61 6.89 18.75
N ALA A 101 5.46 7.16 18.10
CA ALA A 101 4.16 6.66 18.55
C ALA A 101 4.05 5.13 18.45
N ILE A 102 4.56 4.53 17.37
CA ILE A 102 4.61 3.05 17.21
C ILE A 102 5.49 2.45 18.31
N MET A 103 6.69 2.97 18.48
CA MET A 103 7.65 2.47 19.45
C MET A 103 7.11 2.56 20.88
N SER A 104 6.48 3.68 21.23
CA SER A 104 5.82 3.85 22.53
C SER A 104 4.64 2.89 22.72
N ALA A 105 3.78 2.72 21.71
CA ALA A 105 2.60 1.86 21.82
C ALA A 105 2.97 0.37 21.92
N LEU A 106 4.06 -0.04 21.27
CA LEU A 106 4.53 -1.42 21.19
C LEU A 106 5.72 -1.74 22.09
N ASP A 107 6.14 -0.79 22.94
CA ASP A 107 7.27 -0.92 23.86
C ASP A 107 8.57 -1.38 23.15
N ILE A 108 8.82 -0.81 21.96
CA ILE A 108 10.00 -1.14 21.14
C ILE A 108 11.11 -0.14 21.49
N PRO A 109 12.27 -0.60 22.01
CA PRO A 109 13.39 0.29 22.30
C PRO A 109 14.06 0.78 21.02
N PHE A 110 14.63 2.00 21.06
CA PHE A 110 15.30 2.61 19.91
C PHE A 110 16.47 1.79 19.37
N THR A 111 17.14 1.01 20.21
CA THR A 111 18.23 0.09 19.81
C THR A 111 17.77 -1.01 18.84
N ASN A 112 16.46 -1.27 18.77
CA ASN A 112 15.89 -2.30 17.90
C ASN A 112 15.27 -1.69 16.63
N LEU A 113 15.37 -0.37 16.44
CA LEU A 113 14.92 0.28 15.22
C LEU A 113 15.90 -0.03 14.07
N ILE A 114 15.37 -0.63 13.02
CA ILE A 114 16.07 -0.80 11.75
C ILE A 114 15.41 0.13 10.73
N GLN A 115 16.12 1.20 10.34
CA GLN A 115 15.65 2.15 9.35
C GLN A 115 16.54 2.09 8.11
N ASN A 116 15.94 1.91 6.94
CA ASN A 116 16.63 2.01 5.67
C ASN A 116 15.90 3.02 4.78
N ALA A 117 16.55 4.14 4.50
CA ALA A 117 15.94 5.29 3.80
C ALA A 117 16.37 5.38 2.32
N HIS A 118 16.89 4.29 1.75
CA HIS A 118 17.48 4.35 0.41
C HIS A 118 16.39 4.37 -0.67
N LEU A 119 16.26 5.51 -1.35
CA LEU A 119 15.56 5.60 -2.63
C LEU A 119 16.36 4.83 -3.67
N ARG A 120 15.69 4.05 -4.52
CA ARG A 120 16.40 3.30 -5.57
C ARG A 120 16.93 4.25 -6.64
N ASP A 121 18.16 4.05 -7.08
CA ASP A 121 18.83 4.85 -8.11
C ASP A 121 18.08 4.89 -9.47
N ASN A 122 17.25 3.88 -9.74
CA ASN A 122 16.48 3.78 -10.97
C ASN A 122 15.14 4.56 -10.94
N LEU A 123 14.82 5.25 -9.83
CA LEU A 123 13.62 6.07 -9.72
C LEU A 123 13.87 7.51 -10.16
N ARG A 124 13.11 7.98 -11.15
CA ARG A 124 13.13 9.37 -11.61
C ARG A 124 11.85 10.08 -11.21
N LEU A 125 12.00 11.07 -10.33
CA LEU A 125 10.91 11.97 -9.92
C LEU A 125 10.88 13.19 -10.83
N SER A 126 9.70 13.58 -11.27
CA SER A 126 9.49 14.74 -12.14
C SER A 126 8.17 15.43 -11.82
N ALA A 127 8.09 16.73 -12.05
CA ALA A 127 6.87 17.50 -11.85
C ALA A 127 6.78 18.57 -12.93
N SER A 128 5.57 18.89 -13.38
CA SER A 128 5.38 20.03 -14.28
C SER A 128 4.05 20.75 -14.08
N LEU A 129 4.04 22.00 -14.55
CA LEU A 129 2.87 22.86 -14.55
C LEU A 129 1.98 22.53 -15.73
N ILE A 130 0.71 22.26 -15.44
CA ILE A 130 -0.24 21.79 -16.44
C ILE A 130 -1.32 22.84 -16.69
N LYS A 131 -1.58 23.13 -17.97
CA LYS A 131 -2.61 24.12 -18.37
C LYS A 131 -3.92 23.42 -18.73
N ASN A 132 -3.85 22.36 -19.52
CA ASN A 132 -5.00 21.54 -19.87
C ASN A 132 -4.72 20.10 -19.45
N ARG A 133 -5.13 19.75 -18.24
CA ARG A 133 -4.79 18.49 -17.58
C ARG A 133 -5.06 17.26 -18.45
N MET A 134 -6.20 17.22 -19.12
CA MET A 134 -6.60 16.08 -19.95
C MET A 134 -5.73 15.96 -21.22
N LYS A 135 -5.51 17.08 -21.93
CA LYS A 135 -4.69 17.10 -23.15
C LYS A 135 -3.22 16.85 -22.85
N ASP A 136 -2.71 17.46 -21.80
CA ASP A 136 -1.32 17.36 -21.39
C ASP A 136 -0.99 15.96 -20.87
N LEU A 137 -1.92 15.29 -20.17
CA LEU A 137 -1.79 13.87 -19.80
C LEU A 137 -1.65 12.97 -21.05
N LEU A 138 -2.47 13.20 -22.07
CA LEU A 138 -2.40 12.44 -23.32
C LEU A 138 -1.06 12.63 -24.03
N VAL A 139 -0.59 13.88 -24.12
CA VAL A 139 0.73 14.22 -24.70
C VAL A 139 1.83 13.52 -23.91
N LEU A 140 1.78 13.58 -22.57
CA LEU A 140 2.74 12.95 -21.69
C LEU A 140 2.82 11.43 -21.92
N ILE A 141 1.68 10.72 -21.90
CA ILE A 141 1.62 9.26 -22.08
C ILE A 141 2.11 8.81 -23.48
N LYS A 142 1.97 9.68 -24.50
CA LYS A 142 2.43 9.43 -25.87
C LYS A 142 3.88 9.87 -26.12
N SER A 143 4.50 10.61 -25.19
CA SER A 143 5.86 11.12 -25.35
C SER A 143 6.87 10.22 -24.62
N PRO A 144 8.11 10.09 -25.13
CA PRO A 144 9.17 9.46 -24.36
C PRO A 144 9.41 10.21 -23.03
N PRO A 145 9.76 9.50 -21.95
CA PRO A 145 9.97 8.05 -21.86
C PRO A 145 8.68 7.24 -21.64
N PHE A 146 7.55 7.90 -21.39
CA PHE A 146 6.29 7.23 -21.04
C PHE A 146 5.74 6.39 -22.20
N ALA A 147 5.95 6.82 -23.45
CA ALA A 147 5.58 6.06 -24.65
C ALA A 147 6.07 4.60 -24.62
N ASP A 148 7.26 4.38 -24.08
CA ASP A 148 7.98 3.10 -24.13
C ASP A 148 7.74 2.21 -22.90
N VAL A 149 7.01 2.69 -21.90
CA VAL A 149 6.69 1.89 -20.72
C VAL A 149 5.46 0.99 -20.93
N LYS A 150 5.52 -0.22 -20.36
CA LYS A 150 4.49 -1.25 -20.50
C LYS A 150 3.27 -1.05 -19.61
N GLY A 151 3.48 -0.48 -18.42
CA GLY A 151 2.42 -0.22 -17.45
C GLY A 151 2.51 1.18 -16.87
N ILE A 152 1.40 1.89 -16.87
CA ILE A 152 1.23 3.22 -16.28
C ILE A 152 0.06 3.18 -15.30
N ILE A 153 0.27 3.73 -14.10
CA ILE A 153 -0.79 3.98 -13.13
C ILE A 153 -1.02 5.50 -13.10
N VAL A 154 -2.26 5.93 -13.26
CA VAL A 154 -2.65 7.34 -13.20
C VAL A 154 -3.52 7.55 -11.96
N TYR A 155 -2.99 8.20 -10.92
CA TYR A 155 -3.73 8.47 -9.69
C TYR A 155 -4.56 9.75 -9.79
N CYS A 156 -5.85 9.63 -9.48
CA CYS A 156 -6.84 10.70 -9.47
C CYS A 156 -7.50 10.81 -8.10
N LYS A 157 -8.08 11.98 -7.80
CA LYS A 157 -8.73 12.23 -6.51
C LYS A 157 -10.15 11.68 -6.49
N PHE A 158 -10.90 11.87 -7.57
CA PHE A 158 -12.32 11.50 -7.63
C PHE A 158 -12.58 10.28 -8.52
N GLN A 159 -13.58 9.48 -8.15
CA GLN A 159 -14.00 8.31 -8.92
C GLN A 159 -14.48 8.69 -10.33
N SER A 160 -15.27 9.76 -10.43
CA SER A 160 -15.74 10.31 -11.71
C SER A 160 -14.59 10.72 -12.64
N GLU A 161 -13.50 11.27 -12.09
CA GLU A 161 -12.31 11.59 -12.88
C GLU A 161 -11.68 10.33 -13.47
N THR A 162 -11.61 9.23 -12.70
CA THR A 162 -11.03 7.98 -13.20
C THR A 162 -11.79 7.44 -14.40
N ASP A 163 -13.13 7.49 -14.37
CA ASP A 163 -13.97 7.05 -15.47
C ASP A 163 -13.82 7.97 -16.69
N GLN A 164 -13.84 9.29 -16.49
CA GLN A 164 -13.72 10.27 -17.57
C GLN A 164 -12.36 10.15 -18.29
N ILE A 165 -11.27 10.08 -17.53
CA ILE A 165 -9.92 9.98 -18.08
C ILE A 165 -9.74 8.64 -18.78
N SER A 166 -10.21 7.52 -18.20
CA SER A 166 -10.09 6.22 -18.85
C SER A 166 -10.82 6.18 -20.20
N ARG A 167 -12.03 6.75 -20.30
CA ARG A 167 -12.75 6.89 -21.58
C ARG A 167 -11.97 7.74 -22.56
N TYR A 168 -11.53 8.92 -22.15
CA TYR A 168 -10.76 9.83 -23.00
C TYR A 168 -9.47 9.19 -23.54
N LEU A 169 -8.77 8.40 -22.74
CA LEU A 169 -7.59 7.67 -23.18
C LEU A 169 -7.94 6.58 -24.21
N ASN A 170 -9.02 5.83 -24.01
CA ASN A 170 -9.49 4.81 -24.96
C ASN A 170 -9.90 5.46 -26.30
N ASP A 171 -10.62 6.58 -26.27
CA ASP A 171 -11.01 7.35 -27.47
C ASP A 171 -9.78 7.82 -28.28
N ASN A 172 -8.63 7.93 -27.61
CA ASN A 172 -7.35 8.32 -28.20
C ASN A 172 -6.39 7.15 -28.45
N ASN A 173 -6.91 5.92 -28.52
CA ASN A 173 -6.21 4.66 -28.79
C ASN A 173 -5.17 4.28 -27.72
N ILE A 174 -5.43 4.60 -26.45
CA ILE A 174 -4.64 4.13 -25.31
C ILE A 174 -5.50 3.18 -24.48
N SER A 175 -5.12 1.91 -24.46
CA SER A 175 -5.81 0.88 -23.68
C SER A 175 -5.77 1.21 -22.18
N ALA A 176 -6.92 1.65 -21.65
CA ALA A 176 -7.05 2.15 -20.29
C ALA A 176 -8.31 1.63 -19.58
N LYS A 177 -8.24 1.42 -18.27
CA LYS A 177 -9.41 1.10 -17.42
C LYS A 177 -9.42 1.93 -16.14
N SER A 178 -10.61 2.31 -15.66
CA SER A 178 -10.78 2.94 -14.36
C SER A 178 -10.70 1.91 -13.23
N TYR A 179 -10.26 2.34 -12.04
CA TYR A 179 -10.24 1.54 -10.83
C TYR A 179 -10.55 2.40 -9.59
N HIS A 180 -11.67 2.14 -8.94
CA HIS A 180 -12.08 2.85 -7.71
C HIS A 180 -13.02 1.99 -6.87
N SER A 181 -13.34 2.45 -5.65
CA SER A 181 -14.18 1.70 -4.70
C SER A 181 -15.65 1.53 -5.13
N GLY A 182 -16.13 2.34 -6.07
CA GLY A 182 -17.44 2.18 -6.69
C GLY A 182 -17.56 1.01 -7.67
N ILE A 183 -16.43 0.43 -8.11
CA ILE A 183 -16.41 -0.74 -8.99
C ILE A 183 -16.59 -2.02 -8.18
N PHE A 184 -17.43 -2.93 -8.68
CA PHE A 184 -17.65 -4.23 -8.05
C PHE A 184 -16.35 -5.02 -7.89
N ALA A 185 -16.22 -5.75 -6.76
CA ALA A 185 -14.99 -6.50 -6.45
C ALA A 185 -14.55 -7.46 -7.58
N LYS A 186 -15.51 -8.13 -8.24
CA LYS A 186 -15.23 -9.02 -9.37
C LYS A 186 -14.60 -8.28 -10.55
N GLU A 187 -15.10 -7.09 -10.85
CA GLU A 187 -14.59 -6.26 -11.94
C GLU A 187 -13.24 -5.64 -11.60
N ARG A 188 -13.04 -5.22 -10.34
CA ARG A 188 -11.72 -4.80 -9.84
C ARG A 188 -10.66 -5.90 -10.01
N GLY A 189 -11.00 -7.14 -9.68
CA GLY A 189 -10.13 -8.29 -9.89
C GLY A 189 -9.77 -8.50 -11.37
N ASN A 190 -10.75 -8.37 -12.26
CA ASN A 190 -10.53 -8.45 -13.71
C ASN A 190 -9.60 -7.32 -14.22
N VAL A 191 -9.79 -6.07 -13.77
CA VAL A 191 -8.92 -4.95 -14.16
C VAL A 191 -7.48 -5.19 -13.69
N GLN A 192 -7.29 -5.70 -12.47
CA GLN A 192 -5.96 -6.06 -11.96
C GLN A 192 -5.30 -7.14 -12.82
N GLU A 193 -6.03 -8.18 -13.20
CA GLU A 193 -5.51 -9.27 -14.05
C GLU A 193 -5.15 -8.77 -15.46
N LEU A 194 -6.01 -7.95 -16.07
CA LEU A 194 -5.73 -7.32 -17.37
C LEU A 194 -4.46 -6.47 -17.33
N PHE A 195 -4.25 -5.71 -16.24
CA PHE A 195 -3.07 -4.88 -16.08
C PHE A 195 -1.81 -5.72 -15.84
N ALA A 196 -1.89 -6.69 -14.92
CA ALA A 196 -0.80 -7.62 -14.61
C ALA A 196 -0.34 -8.37 -15.86
N SER A 197 -1.27 -8.82 -16.71
CA SER A 197 -1.01 -9.54 -17.97
C SER A 197 -0.66 -8.65 -19.17
N ASN A 198 -0.46 -7.34 -18.99
CA ASN A 198 -0.17 -6.38 -20.08
C ASN A 198 -1.27 -6.26 -21.16
N LYS A 199 -2.51 -6.69 -20.89
CA LYS A 199 -3.65 -6.52 -21.80
C LYS A 199 -4.17 -5.08 -21.81
N ILE A 200 -4.00 -4.36 -20.71
CA ILE A 200 -4.20 -2.91 -20.63
C ILE A 200 -2.90 -2.23 -20.23
N ARG A 201 -2.63 -1.08 -20.83
CA ARG A 201 -1.39 -0.32 -20.60
C ARG A 201 -1.55 0.67 -19.45
N VAL A 202 -2.74 1.24 -19.26
CA VAL A 202 -3.00 2.28 -18.27
C VAL A 202 -4.10 1.84 -17.31
N VAL A 203 -3.86 1.97 -16.01
CA VAL A 203 -4.93 1.95 -15.01
C VAL A 203 -5.08 3.36 -14.47
N VAL A 204 -6.29 3.91 -14.54
CA VAL A 204 -6.63 5.21 -13.96
C VAL A 204 -7.36 4.95 -12.66
N ALA A 205 -6.75 5.30 -11.54
CA ALA A 205 -7.20 4.85 -10.24
C ALA A 205 -7.31 5.95 -9.19
N THR A 206 -8.15 5.71 -8.18
CA THR A 206 -7.99 6.36 -6.88
C THR A 206 -7.00 5.58 -6.01
N VAL A 207 -6.73 6.05 -4.78
CA VAL A 207 -5.96 5.35 -3.74
C VAL A 207 -6.47 3.94 -3.40
N ALA A 208 -7.62 3.53 -3.94
CA ALA A 208 -8.12 2.16 -3.81
C ALA A 208 -7.26 1.13 -4.58
N PHE A 209 -6.45 1.57 -5.54
CA PHE A 209 -5.52 0.73 -6.32
C PHE A 209 -4.12 0.82 -5.73
N GLY A 210 -3.40 -0.29 -5.63
CA GLY A 210 -2.03 -0.34 -5.09
C GLY A 210 -1.78 -1.56 -4.22
N MET A 211 -2.66 -1.81 -3.25
CA MET A 211 -2.52 -2.92 -2.30
C MET A 211 -2.70 -4.30 -2.98
N GLY A 212 -1.59 -5.03 -3.17
CA GLY A 212 -1.59 -6.43 -3.61
C GLY A 212 -1.62 -6.65 -5.13
N LEU A 213 -1.23 -5.65 -5.92
CA LEU A 213 -0.92 -5.85 -7.33
C LEU A 213 0.48 -6.50 -7.44
N ASP A 214 0.64 -7.57 -8.24
CA ASP A 214 1.93 -8.21 -8.53
C ASP A 214 2.24 -8.10 -10.04
N LYS A 215 2.89 -7.00 -10.43
CA LYS A 215 3.24 -6.64 -11.81
C LYS A 215 4.66 -6.06 -11.92
N ARG A 216 5.59 -6.88 -12.40
CA ARG A 216 7.03 -6.56 -12.38
C ARG A 216 7.51 -5.48 -13.36
N ASP A 217 6.64 -4.95 -14.21
CA ASP A 217 6.99 -4.04 -15.31
C ASP A 217 6.12 -2.77 -15.36
N VAL A 218 5.62 -2.31 -14.20
CA VAL A 218 5.11 -0.94 -14.10
C VAL A 218 6.27 0.04 -14.28
N GLY A 219 6.20 0.87 -15.31
CA GLY A 219 7.27 1.80 -15.67
C GLY A 219 6.97 3.25 -15.32
N ALA A 220 5.71 3.60 -15.03
CA ALA A 220 5.37 4.93 -14.55
C ALA A 220 4.17 5.00 -13.60
N VAL A 221 4.25 5.94 -12.66
CA VAL A 221 3.12 6.45 -11.87
C VAL A 221 2.97 7.93 -12.19
N ILE A 222 1.75 8.33 -12.54
CA ILE A 222 1.39 9.70 -12.85
C ILE A 222 0.33 10.13 -11.85
N HIS A 223 0.65 11.10 -10.99
CA HIS A 223 -0.32 11.76 -10.14
C HIS A 223 -1.01 12.83 -10.97
N TYR A 224 -2.22 12.51 -11.46
CA TYR A 224 -3.06 13.47 -12.18
C TYR A 224 -3.46 14.62 -11.26
N SER A 225 -3.80 14.32 -10.00
CA SER A 225 -4.05 15.27 -8.92
C SER A 225 -2.93 15.19 -7.89
N LEU A 226 -2.58 16.33 -7.28
CA LEU A 226 -1.68 16.37 -6.13
C LEU A 226 -2.19 15.43 -5.03
N PRO A 227 -1.33 14.55 -4.48
CA PRO A 227 -1.64 13.75 -3.30
C PRO A 227 -2.03 14.63 -2.10
N GLY A 228 -2.81 14.07 -1.18
CA GLY A 228 -3.22 14.76 0.04
C GLY A 228 -2.08 14.97 1.04
N SER A 229 -1.03 14.14 0.97
CA SER A 229 0.17 14.28 1.79
C SER A 229 1.42 13.72 1.10
N LEU A 230 2.61 14.00 1.66
CA LEU A 230 3.86 13.44 1.17
C LEU A 230 3.93 11.92 1.39
N GLU A 231 3.36 11.44 2.49
CA GLU A 231 3.29 10.01 2.79
C GLU A 231 2.44 9.28 1.76
N GLU A 232 1.31 9.87 1.34
CA GLU A 232 0.49 9.31 0.25
C GLU A 232 1.27 9.30 -1.07
N TYR A 233 2.02 10.35 -1.37
CA TYR A 233 2.89 10.39 -2.56
C TYR A 233 3.95 9.29 -2.54
N VAL A 234 4.66 9.17 -1.42
CA VAL A 234 5.70 8.16 -1.21
C VAL A 234 5.08 6.76 -1.26
N GLN A 235 3.94 6.52 -0.61
CA GLN A 235 3.26 5.22 -0.63
C GLN A 235 2.86 4.82 -2.06
N ASN A 236 2.28 5.73 -2.83
CA ASN A 236 1.90 5.47 -4.23
C ASN A 236 3.11 5.14 -5.12
N ILE A 237 4.26 5.77 -4.85
CA ILE A 237 5.52 5.44 -5.51
C ILE A 237 6.04 4.09 -5.00
N HIS A 238 5.96 3.83 -3.70
CA HIS A 238 6.38 2.57 -3.08
C HIS A 238 5.57 1.39 -3.61
N ASP A 239 4.28 1.57 -3.90
CA ASP A 239 3.48 0.56 -4.60
C ASP A 239 4.13 0.28 -5.97
N LEU A 240 4.53 1.29 -6.75
CA LEU A 240 5.28 1.05 -7.99
C LEU A 240 6.66 0.37 -7.77
N ILE A 241 7.36 0.70 -6.68
CA ILE A 241 8.69 0.17 -6.34
C ILE A 241 8.64 -1.28 -5.82
N GLY A 242 7.67 -1.60 -4.96
CA GLY A 242 7.49 -2.91 -4.33
C GLY A 242 7.03 -3.97 -5.33
N ILE A 243 6.34 -3.52 -6.39
CA ILE A 243 5.80 -4.38 -7.43
C ILE A 243 6.86 -4.65 -8.53
N CYS A 244 7.77 -3.72 -8.79
CA CYS A 244 8.72 -3.79 -9.89
C CYS A 244 10.15 -4.08 -9.41
N TRP A 245 10.63 -5.30 -9.66
CA TRP A 245 12.02 -5.75 -9.39
C TRP A 245 12.96 -5.49 -10.58
N SER A 246 12.53 -4.69 -11.55
CA SER A 246 13.31 -4.39 -12.75
C SER A 246 14.40 -3.36 -12.47
N HIS A 247 15.58 -3.55 -13.06
CA HIS A 247 16.65 -2.53 -13.10
C HIS A 247 16.33 -1.39 -14.08
N ARG A 248 15.17 -1.41 -14.76
CA ARG A 248 14.75 -0.35 -15.67
C ARG A 248 14.38 0.92 -14.90
N THR A 249 14.62 2.06 -15.54
CA THR A 249 14.22 3.36 -15.04
C THR A 249 12.71 3.42 -14.86
N GLN A 250 12.29 3.89 -13.69
CA GLN A 250 10.90 4.10 -13.32
C GLN A 250 10.62 5.60 -13.23
N HIS A 251 9.47 6.03 -13.72
CA HIS A 251 9.11 7.44 -13.77
C HIS A 251 7.94 7.75 -12.85
N CYS A 252 8.16 8.62 -11.86
CA CYS A 252 7.07 9.25 -11.14
C CYS A 252 6.89 10.68 -11.63
N TYR A 253 5.64 11.05 -11.92
CA TYR A 253 5.30 12.37 -12.43
C TYR A 253 4.14 12.97 -11.66
N VAL A 254 4.30 14.21 -11.19
CA VAL A 254 3.22 14.98 -10.56
C VAL A 254 2.73 16.10 -11.47
N ALA A 255 1.43 16.09 -11.73
CA ALA A 255 0.70 17.15 -12.40
C ALA A 255 0.21 18.19 -11.38
N SER A 256 0.60 19.45 -11.54
CA SER A 256 0.03 20.53 -10.74
C SER A 256 -0.37 21.74 -11.58
N SER A 257 -1.49 22.39 -11.23
CA SER A 257 -1.88 23.71 -11.73
C SER A 257 -1.27 24.86 -10.92
N THR A 258 -0.72 24.56 -9.74
CA THR A 258 -0.05 25.51 -8.84
C THR A 258 1.43 25.12 -8.69
N ALA A 259 2.33 26.07 -8.91
CA ALA A 259 3.78 25.83 -8.98
C ALA A 259 4.38 25.54 -7.60
N PHE A 260 4.20 24.33 -7.07
CA PHE A 260 4.94 23.89 -5.88
C PHE A 260 5.24 22.40 -5.96
N CYS A 261 6.34 22.06 -6.63
CA CYS A 261 7.09 20.85 -6.33
C CYS A 261 8.57 21.18 -6.45
N ARG A 262 9.15 21.74 -5.40
CA ARG A 262 10.60 21.67 -5.17
C ARG A 262 10.82 20.46 -4.27
N ILE A 263 10.95 19.28 -4.88
CA ILE A 263 11.42 18.08 -4.16
C ILE A 263 12.92 18.25 -4.07
N SER A 264 13.37 18.89 -3.00
CA SER A 264 14.79 18.94 -2.64
C SER A 264 15.09 17.61 -1.96
N ALA A 265 16.07 16.86 -2.49
CA ALA A 265 16.63 15.69 -1.84
C ALA A 265 17.30 16.05 -0.52
#